data_AF-A0A7D9EW10-F1
#
_entry.id   AF-A0A7D9EW10-F1
#
_cell.length_a   1.000
_cell.length_b   1.000
_cell.length_c   1.000
_cell.angle_alpha   90.00
_cell.angle_beta   90.00
_cell.angle_gamma   90.00
#
_symmetry.space_group_name_H-M   'P 1'
#
loop_
_entity.id
_entity.type
_entity.pdbx_description
1 polymer ?
#
loop_
_entity_poly.entity_id
_entity_poly.type
_entity_poly.pdbx_seq_one_letter_code
_entity_poly.pdbx_strand_id
1 'polypeptide(L)'
;MYATGDERCPVALFNEYLSRRPAALQNSGPFYLSLKYKSNNNTWYKAQPMGTNRINEMMERIVQGTQLEHQQQKKLTNHSARKTVVNKLKKNNVERSSIVKVTGHRNLQSLDDYDGDEQEQQQMSSRISWRNSPQRWGMHFKPGKSGNATTASLSC
;
A
#
# COMPACT_ATOMS: atom_id res chain seq x y z
N MET A 1 0.24 -14.67 6.13
CA MET A 1 -0.88 -14.30 5.22
C MET A 1 -1.60 -15.59 4.88
N TYR A 2 -2.93 -15.57 4.89
CA TYR A 2 -3.74 -16.73 4.54
C TYR A 2 -4.49 -16.43 3.24
N ALA A 3 -4.67 -17.45 2.41
CA ALA A 3 -5.44 -17.31 1.18
C ALA A 3 -6.92 -17.16 1.53
N THR A 4 -7.58 -16.13 1.02
CA THR A 4 -9.01 -15.89 1.24
C THR A 4 -9.88 -16.39 0.09
N GLY A 5 -9.29 -16.60 -1.10
CA GLY A 5 -9.97 -17.12 -2.28
C GLY A 5 -10.81 -16.09 -3.06
N ASP A 6 -10.90 -14.85 -2.58
CA ASP A 6 -11.60 -13.75 -3.26
C ASP A 6 -10.69 -12.95 -4.21
N GLU A 7 -11.27 -11.98 -4.94
CA GLU A 7 -10.58 -11.11 -5.90
C GLU A 7 -9.43 -10.29 -5.29
N ARG A 8 -9.49 -10.00 -3.98
CA ARG A 8 -8.47 -9.27 -3.22
C ARG A 8 -7.66 -10.18 -2.31
N CYS A 9 -7.60 -11.48 -2.64
CA CYS A 9 -6.85 -12.46 -1.89
C CYS A 9 -5.37 -12.05 -1.79
N PRO A 10 -4.85 -11.82 -0.57
CA PRO A 10 -3.50 -11.28 -0.40
C PRO A 10 -2.43 -12.25 -0.89
N VAL A 11 -2.67 -13.56 -0.79
CA VAL A 11 -1.77 -14.60 -1.31
C VAL A 11 -1.79 -14.62 -2.83
N ALA A 12 -2.97 -14.50 -3.46
CA ALA A 12 -3.09 -14.47 -4.92
C ALA A 12 -2.40 -13.22 -5.51
N LEU A 13 -2.65 -12.05 -4.92
CA LEU A 13 -2.00 -10.79 -5.31
C LEU A 13 -0.49 -10.83 -5.13
N PHE A 14 0.00 -11.46 -4.06
CA PHE A 14 1.43 -11.65 -3.84
C PHE A 14 2.06 -12.60 -4.88
N ASN A 15 1.39 -13.71 -5.19
CA ASN A 15 1.85 -14.64 -6.22
C ASN A 15 1.84 -14.01 -7.61
N GLU A 16 0.83 -13.20 -7.94
CA GLU A 16 0.83 -12.41 -9.16
C GLU A 16 1.97 -11.40 -9.17
N TYR A 17 2.20 -10.70 -8.05
CA TYR A 17 3.35 -9.81 -7.93
C TYR A 17 4.65 -10.53 -8.29
N LEU A 18 4.91 -11.71 -7.69
CA LEU A 18 6.09 -12.53 -7.99
C LEU A 18 6.15 -12.97 -9.45
N SER A 19 5.03 -13.38 -10.06
CA SER A 19 5.01 -13.84 -11.46
C SER A 19 5.33 -12.73 -12.46
N ARG A 20 5.04 -11.47 -12.12
CA ARG A 20 5.31 -10.28 -12.95
C ARG A 20 6.71 -9.69 -12.75
N ARG A 21 7.51 -10.20 -11.79
CA ARG A 21 8.90 -9.78 -11.58
C ARG A 21 9.79 -10.24 -12.75
N PRO A 22 10.89 -9.53 -13.06
CA PRO A 22 11.88 -10.02 -14.01
C PRO A 22 12.39 -11.40 -13.60
N ALA A 23 12.59 -12.30 -14.55
CA ALA A 23 13.00 -13.69 -14.29
C ALA A 23 14.22 -13.79 -13.35
N ALA A 24 15.22 -12.92 -13.53
CA ALA A 24 16.43 -12.87 -12.69
C ALA A 24 16.16 -12.55 -11.21
N LEU A 25 15.04 -11.91 -10.89
CA LEU A 25 14.66 -11.48 -9.54
C LEU A 25 13.34 -12.12 -9.09
N GLN A 26 12.88 -13.19 -9.73
CA GLN A 26 11.56 -13.74 -9.46
C GLN A 26 11.43 -14.19 -7.99
N ASN A 27 12.45 -14.91 -7.50
CA ASN A 27 12.47 -15.50 -6.16
C ASN A 27 13.49 -14.86 -5.21
N SER A 28 14.15 -13.76 -5.61
CA SER A 28 15.24 -13.14 -4.83
C SER A 28 15.30 -11.62 -5.00
N GLY A 29 16.25 -10.98 -4.32
CA GLY A 29 16.54 -9.55 -4.47
C GLY A 29 15.53 -8.62 -3.77
N PRO A 30 15.61 -7.30 -4.07
CA PRO A 30 14.78 -6.28 -3.42
C PRO A 30 13.30 -6.53 -3.63
N PHE A 31 12.51 -6.39 -2.55
CA PHE A 31 11.07 -6.58 -2.63
C PHE A 31 10.40 -5.52 -3.49
N TYR A 32 10.76 -4.22 -3.38
CA TYR A 32 10.19 -3.17 -4.20
C TYR A 32 11.04 -2.90 -5.44
N LEU A 33 10.49 -3.17 -6.62
CA LEU A 33 11.14 -2.94 -7.91
C LEU A 33 10.56 -1.73 -8.63
N SER A 34 11.40 -1.04 -9.39
CA SER A 34 10.99 0.11 -10.21
C SER A 34 10.02 -0.30 -11.32
N LEU A 35 8.98 0.50 -11.56
CA LEU A 35 7.99 0.24 -12.62
C LEU A 35 8.58 0.41 -14.02
N LYS A 36 8.15 -0.42 -14.97
CA LYS A 36 8.35 -0.17 -16.39
C LYS A 36 7.31 0.83 -16.90
N TYR A 37 7.75 1.82 -17.67
CA TYR A 37 6.87 2.81 -18.29
C TYR A 37 5.97 2.19 -19.37
N LYS A 38 6.50 1.23 -20.13
CA LYS A 38 5.76 0.35 -21.04
C LYS A 38 5.92 -1.08 -20.54
N SER A 39 4.97 -1.55 -19.73
CA SER A 39 4.91 -2.97 -19.40
C SER A 39 4.46 -3.73 -20.65
N ASN A 40 5.10 -4.87 -20.91
CA ASN A 40 4.45 -5.91 -21.70
C ASN A 40 3.62 -6.75 -20.73
N ASN A 41 2.67 -7.55 -21.24
CA ASN A 41 1.77 -8.32 -20.38
C ASN A 41 2.54 -9.24 -19.41
N ASN A 42 3.77 -9.64 -19.71
CA ASN A 42 4.51 -10.63 -18.91
C ASN A 42 5.39 -10.06 -17.79
N THR A 43 5.90 -8.83 -17.91
CA THR A 43 6.84 -8.28 -16.92
C THR A 43 6.58 -6.79 -16.66
N TRP A 44 6.17 -6.48 -15.43
CA TRP A 44 5.75 -5.13 -15.05
C TRP A 44 6.89 -4.27 -14.49
N TYR A 45 7.95 -4.90 -13.99
CA TYR A 45 9.01 -4.21 -13.26
C TYR A 45 10.34 -4.23 -14.01
N LYS A 46 11.20 -3.26 -13.70
CA LYS A 46 12.62 -3.25 -14.05
C LYS A 46 13.39 -4.07 -13.01
N ALA A 47 14.52 -4.65 -13.41
CA ALA A 47 15.44 -5.31 -12.48
C ALA A 47 16.28 -4.27 -11.69
N GLN A 48 15.60 -3.33 -11.06
CA GLN A 48 16.20 -2.23 -10.31
C GLN A 48 15.37 -1.95 -9.05
N PRO A 49 16.01 -1.72 -7.89
CA PRO A 49 15.30 -1.28 -6.69
C PRO A 49 14.46 -0.04 -6.96
N MET A 50 13.31 0.05 -6.30
CA MET A 50 12.52 1.29 -6.25
C MET A 50 13.22 2.31 -5.35
N GLY A 51 13.25 3.58 -5.77
CA GLY A 51 13.84 4.66 -4.98
C GLY A 51 13.12 4.88 -3.64
N THR A 52 13.87 5.23 -2.60
CA THR A 52 13.37 5.45 -1.24
C THR A 52 12.28 6.51 -1.16
N ASN A 53 12.41 7.61 -1.90
CA ASN A 53 11.38 8.66 -1.96
C ASN A 53 10.04 8.12 -2.49
N ARG A 54 10.09 7.29 -3.54
CA ARG A 54 8.89 6.68 -4.11
C ARG A 54 8.21 5.72 -3.13
N ILE A 55 9.02 4.95 -2.39
CA ILE A 55 8.51 4.06 -1.33
C ILE A 55 7.89 4.90 -0.21
N ASN A 56 8.55 5.98 0.23
CA ASN A 56 8.08 6.86 1.31
C ASN A 56 6.73 7.51 1.00
N GLU A 57 6.49 7.86 -0.25
CA GLU A 57 5.24 8.47 -0.74
C GLU A 57 4.16 7.44 -1.11
N MET A 58 4.43 6.14 -1.02
CA MET A 58 3.52 5.11 -1.53
C MET A 58 2.18 5.09 -0.76
N MET A 59 2.23 5.09 0.58
CA MET A 59 1.00 5.09 1.39
C MET A 59 0.18 6.36 1.18
N GLU A 60 0.85 7.51 1.05
CA GLU A 60 0.18 8.78 0.75
C GLU A 60 -0.59 8.70 -0.56
N ARG A 61 0.03 8.17 -1.63
CA ARG A 61 -0.63 7.97 -2.93
C ARG A 61 -1.78 6.96 -2.90
N ILE A 62 -1.67 5.91 -2.07
CA ILE A 62 -2.73 4.92 -1.91
C ILE A 62 -3.96 5.52 -1.21
N VAL A 63 -3.72 6.44 -0.27
CA VAL A 63 -4.79 7.10 0.49
C VAL A 63 -5.45 8.21 -0.30
N GLN A 64 -4.68 8.91 -1.12
CA GLN A 64 -5.17 9.96 -2.02
C GLN A 64 -6.32 9.45 -2.90
N GLY A 65 -7.43 10.19 -2.95
CA GLY A 65 -8.63 9.83 -3.71
C GLY A 65 -9.49 8.73 -3.10
N THR A 66 -9.13 8.21 -1.92
CA THR A 66 -9.98 7.28 -1.16
C THR A 66 -10.78 8.01 -0.09
N GLN A 67 -11.85 7.39 0.42
CA GLN A 67 -12.62 7.93 1.56
C GLN A 67 -11.73 8.19 2.79
N LEU A 68 -10.58 7.50 2.90
CA LEU A 68 -9.62 7.70 3.98
C LEU A 68 -8.92 9.06 3.93
N GLU A 69 -8.84 9.72 2.77
CA GLU A 69 -8.26 11.06 2.66
C GLU A 69 -9.10 12.10 3.43
N HIS A 70 -10.41 12.07 3.22
CA HIS A 70 -11.33 13.07 3.79
C HIS A 70 -11.84 12.71 5.19
N GLN A 71 -11.83 11.42 5.55
CA GLN A 71 -12.30 10.97 6.86
C GLN A 71 -11.26 11.13 7.98
N GLN A 72 -10.09 11.74 7.73
CA GLN A 72 -9.01 11.81 8.72
C GLN A 72 -8.64 13.24 9.08
N GLN A 73 -8.42 13.46 10.38
CA GLN A 73 -7.78 14.68 10.89
C GLN A 73 -6.25 14.66 10.70
N LYS A 74 -5.65 13.48 10.48
CA LYS A 74 -4.19 13.29 10.37
C LYS A 74 -3.81 12.50 9.11
N LYS A 75 -2.68 12.87 8.51
CA LYS A 75 -2.17 12.27 7.28
C LYS A 75 -1.65 10.85 7.54
N LEU A 76 -2.13 9.87 6.78
CA LEU A 76 -1.57 8.52 6.79
C LEU A 76 -0.30 8.48 5.95
N THR A 77 0.77 8.06 6.61
CA THR A 77 2.07 7.87 5.98
C THR A 77 2.60 6.48 6.32
N ASN A 78 3.71 6.09 5.70
CA ASN A 78 4.41 4.85 6.05
C ASN A 78 4.76 4.77 7.54
N HIS A 79 5.00 5.91 8.19
CA HIS A 79 5.27 5.97 9.62
C HIS A 79 4.05 5.51 10.45
N SER A 80 2.82 5.88 10.06
CA SER A 80 1.58 5.44 10.71
C SER A 80 1.42 3.92 10.67
N ALA A 81 1.75 3.30 9.54
CA ALA A 81 1.74 1.84 9.40
C ALA A 81 2.81 1.17 10.29
N ARG A 82 4.05 1.69 10.29
CA ARG A 82 5.14 1.19 11.14
C ARG A 82 4.78 1.29 12.63
N LYS A 83 4.24 2.43 13.08
CA LYS A 83 3.76 2.65 14.46
C LYS A 83 2.71 1.62 14.86
N THR A 84 1.73 1.38 13.98
CA THR A 84 0.67 0.39 14.23
C THR A 84 1.24 -1.02 14.42
N VAL A 85 2.20 -1.44 13.59
CA VAL A 85 2.84 -2.76 13.71
C VAL A 85 3.65 -2.88 15.00
N VAL A 86 4.51 -1.90 15.30
CA VAL A 86 5.32 -1.87 16.53
C VAL A 86 4.41 -2.01 17.75
N ASN A 87 3.33 -1.24 17.82
CA ASN A 87 2.46 -1.24 18.98
C ASN A 87 1.63 -2.52 19.10
N LYS A 88 1.15 -3.10 17.98
CA LYS A 88 0.51 -4.42 18.02
C LYS A 88 1.46 -5.49 18.54
N LEU A 89 2.72 -5.49 18.12
CA LEU A 89 3.71 -6.46 18.59
C LEU A 89 4.02 -6.26 20.09
N LYS A 90 4.19 -5.01 20.54
CA LYS A 90 4.33 -4.68 21.98
C LYS A 90 3.14 -5.18 22.81
N LYS A 91 1.90 -4.92 22.36
CA LYS A 91 0.68 -5.37 23.05
C LYS A 91 0.55 -6.90 23.14
N ASN A 92 1.10 -7.62 22.16
CA ASN A 92 1.16 -9.09 22.19
C ASN A 92 2.39 -9.62 22.96
N ASN A 93 3.06 -8.78 23.76
CA ASN A 93 4.25 -9.12 24.53
C ASN A 93 5.38 -9.75 23.70
N VAL A 94 5.49 -9.37 22.42
CA VAL A 94 6.62 -9.80 21.58
C VAL A 94 7.89 -9.11 22.09
N GLU A 95 8.95 -9.90 22.21
CA GLU A 95 10.23 -9.45 22.73
C GLU A 95 10.82 -8.29 21.88
N ARG A 96 11.35 -7.27 22.54
CA ARG A 96 11.72 -6.00 21.90
C ARG A 96 12.80 -6.17 20.81
N SER A 97 13.78 -7.05 21.00
CA SER A 97 14.81 -7.32 19.99
C SER A 97 14.22 -7.94 18.72
N SER A 98 13.21 -8.81 18.89
CA SER A 98 12.46 -9.39 17.78
C SER A 98 11.68 -8.32 17.01
N ILE A 99 11.06 -7.36 17.72
CA ILE A 99 10.38 -6.22 17.09
C ILE A 99 11.38 -5.35 16.33
N VAL A 100 12.52 -4.99 16.92
CA VAL A 100 13.57 -4.20 16.27
C VAL A 100 14.03 -4.87 14.98
N LYS A 101 14.28 -6.18 15.02
CA LYS A 101 14.73 -6.97 13.87
C LYS A 101 13.70 -6.96 12.73
N VAL A 102 12.42 -7.16 13.05
CA VAL A 102 11.34 -7.19 12.04
C VAL A 102 11.05 -5.79 11.47
N THR A 103 11.17 -4.75 12.29
CA THR A 103 10.81 -3.38 11.90
C THR A 103 11.98 -2.58 11.32
N GLY A 104 13.20 -3.12 11.40
CA GLY A 104 14.42 -2.53 10.84
C GLY A 104 14.96 -1.35 11.65
N HIS A 105 14.70 -1.30 12.96
CA HIS A 105 15.23 -0.27 13.83
C HIS A 105 16.71 -0.50 14.13
N ARG A 106 17.48 0.60 14.33
CA ARG A 106 18.92 0.52 14.60
C ARG A 106 19.23 0.14 16.05
N ASN A 107 18.34 0.45 16.99
CA ASN A 107 18.52 0.18 18.42
C ASN A 107 17.17 -0.07 19.11
N LEU A 108 17.21 -0.65 20.32
CA LEU A 108 16.02 -0.94 21.12
C LEU A 108 15.30 0.33 21.60
N GLN A 109 16.04 1.42 21.84
CA GLN A 109 15.49 2.67 22.35
C GLN A 109 14.58 3.36 21.34
N SER A 110 14.86 3.24 20.04
CA SER A 110 14.02 3.82 18.98
C SER A 110 12.61 3.23 18.91
N LEU A 111 12.32 2.16 19.67
CA LEU A 111 10.94 1.71 19.85
C LEU A 111 10.14 2.62 20.79
N ASP A 112 10.78 3.38 21.67
CA ASP A 112 10.10 4.25 22.64
C ASP A 112 9.42 5.45 21.96
N ASP A 113 9.94 5.89 20.81
CA ASP A 113 9.31 6.90 19.94
C ASP A 113 7.90 6.52 19.48
N TYR A 114 7.53 5.24 19.60
CA TYR A 114 6.23 4.70 19.22
C TYR A 114 5.28 4.50 20.39
N ASP A 115 5.72 4.74 21.63
CA ASP A 115 4.86 4.74 22.81
C ASP A 115 3.91 5.96 22.74
N GLY A 116 2.77 5.77 22.09
CA GLY A 116 1.83 6.86 21.80
C GLY A 116 0.46 6.41 21.29
N ASP A 117 -0.53 7.14 21.82
CA ASP A 117 -1.98 7.19 21.66
C ASP A 117 -2.70 5.99 20.99
N GLU A 118 -3.40 5.21 21.81
CA GLU A 118 -4.26 4.10 21.36
C GLU A 118 -5.37 4.55 20.41
N GLN A 119 -5.76 5.82 20.46
CA GLN A 119 -6.84 6.37 19.64
C GLN A 119 -6.51 6.35 18.14
N GLU A 120 -5.27 6.68 17.76
CA GLU A 120 -4.80 6.59 16.36
C GLU A 120 -4.80 5.14 15.88
N GLN A 121 -4.44 4.20 16.74
CA GLN A 121 -4.45 2.77 16.45
C GLN A 121 -5.86 2.22 16.27
N GLN A 122 -6.81 2.61 17.12
CA GLN A 122 -8.21 2.18 17.01
C GLN A 122 -8.85 2.73 15.74
N GLN A 123 -8.56 3.98 15.35
CA GLN A 123 -9.03 4.55 14.08
C GLN A 123 -8.41 3.83 12.88
N MET A 124 -7.12 3.51 12.91
CA MET A 124 -6.47 2.75 11.84
C MET A 124 -7.03 1.32 11.74
N SER A 125 -7.15 0.63 12.87
CA SER A 125 -7.60 -0.76 12.92
C SER A 125 -9.07 -0.88 12.53
N SER A 126 -9.94 0.02 12.99
CA SER A 126 -11.36 0.03 12.61
C SER A 126 -11.56 0.31 11.11
N ARG A 127 -10.76 1.18 10.50
CA ARG A 127 -10.85 1.48 9.06
C ARG A 127 -10.33 0.35 8.18
N ILE A 128 -9.29 -0.35 8.62
CA ILE A 128 -8.82 -1.59 7.97
C ILE A 128 -9.90 -2.68 8.10
N SER A 129 -10.54 -2.83 9.27
CA SER A 129 -11.59 -3.84 9.48
C SER A 129 -12.90 -3.51 8.78
N TRP A 130 -13.23 -2.24 8.57
CA TRP A 130 -14.40 -1.81 7.80
C TRP A 130 -14.42 -2.40 6.38
N ARG A 131 -13.25 -2.66 5.79
CA ARG A 131 -13.10 -3.29 4.47
C ARG A 131 -13.39 -4.80 4.46
N ASN A 132 -13.52 -5.44 5.64
CA ASN A 132 -13.94 -6.84 5.79
C ASN A 132 -15.47 -7.00 5.94
N SER A 133 -16.23 -5.90 5.92
CA SER A 133 -17.69 -5.96 5.89
C SER A 133 -18.14 -6.26 4.46
N PRO A 134 -18.94 -7.32 4.19
CA PRO A 134 -19.46 -7.56 2.85
C PRO A 134 -20.55 -6.54 2.53
N GLN A 135 -20.16 -5.37 2.03
CA GLN A 135 -21.09 -4.38 1.50
C GLN A 135 -21.11 -4.47 -0.03
N ARG A 136 -21.96 -5.39 -0.48
CA ARG A 136 -22.85 -5.30 -1.64
C ARG A 136 -22.65 -4.04 -2.50
N TRP A 137 -21.97 -4.22 -3.62
CA TRP A 137 -21.79 -3.23 -4.68
C TRP A 137 -23.14 -2.67 -5.13
N GLY A 138 -23.26 -1.35 -5.08
CA GLY A 138 -24.38 -0.65 -5.64
C GLY A 138 -24.09 0.83 -5.64
N MET A 139 -23.20 1.31 -6.51
CA MET A 139 -23.28 2.67 -7.04
C MET A 139 -22.73 2.76 -8.46
N HIS A 140 -23.57 3.37 -9.29
CA HIS A 140 -23.42 3.60 -10.71
C HIS A 140 -22.12 4.35 -11.01
N PHE A 141 -21.30 3.78 -11.90
CA PHE A 141 -20.33 4.54 -12.65
C PHE A 141 -21.09 5.52 -13.56
N LYS A 142 -21.00 6.82 -13.29
CA LYS A 142 -21.28 7.82 -14.32
C LYS A 142 -20.04 7.94 -15.22
N PRO A 143 -20.13 7.68 -16.54
CA PRO A 143 -19.01 7.91 -17.42
C PRO A 143 -18.66 9.41 -17.44
N GLY A 144 -17.36 9.70 -17.32
CA GLY A 144 -16.81 11.04 -17.42
C GLY A 144 -17.11 11.67 -18.77
N LYS A 145 -17.42 12.97 -18.75
CA LYS A 145 -17.73 13.78 -19.93
C LYS A 145 -16.63 13.63 -20.99
N SER A 146 -17.02 13.21 -22.19
CA SER A 146 -16.21 13.26 -23.40
C SER A 146 -15.78 14.69 -23.66
N GLY A 147 -14.46 14.91 -23.76
CA GLY A 147 -13.89 16.12 -24.31
C GLY A 147 -14.41 16.34 -25.73
N ASN A 148 -15.02 17.49 -25.92
CA ASN A 148 -15.50 18.06 -27.16
C ASN A 148 -14.33 18.24 -28.14
N ALA A 149 -14.39 17.49 -29.24
CA ALA A 149 -13.58 17.71 -30.42
C ALA A 149 -14.09 18.98 -31.15
N THR A 150 -13.29 20.04 -31.15
CA THR A 150 -13.53 21.19 -32.03
C THR A 150 -12.93 20.86 -33.40
N THR A 151 -13.83 20.72 -34.36
CA THR A 151 -13.62 20.58 -35.81
C THR A 151 -12.74 21.69 -36.38
N ALA A 152 -11.68 21.29 -37.08
CA ALA A 152 -10.99 22.14 -38.05
C ALA A 152 -11.93 22.35 -39.26
N SER A 153 -12.21 23.60 -39.60
CA SER A 153 -12.80 23.97 -40.88
C SER A 153 -11.70 24.48 -41.79
N LEU A 154 -11.39 23.71 -42.82
CA LEU A 154 -10.73 24.15 -44.04
C LEU A 154 -11.76 24.94 -44.86
N SER A 155 -11.39 26.13 -45.31
CA SER A 155 -12.00 26.81 -46.46
C SER A 155 -10.88 27.46 -47.28
N CYS A 156 -11.04 27.35 -48.60
CA CYS A 156 -10.09 27.62 -49.68
C CYS A 156 -9.36 28.96 -49.66
#